data_AF-A0A821NL42-F1
#
_entry.id   AF-A0A821NL42-F1
#
_cell.length_a   1.000
_cell.length_b   1.000
_cell.length_c   1.000
_cell.angle_alpha   90.00
_cell.angle_beta   90.00
_cell.angle_gamma   90.00
#
_symmetry.space_group_name_H-M   'P 1'
#
loop_
_entity.id
_entity.type
_entity.pdbx_description
1 polymer ?
#
loop_
_entity_poly.entity_id
_entity_poly.type
_entity_poly.pdbx_seq_one_letter_code
_entity_poly.pdbx_strand_id
1 'polypeptide(L)' 'TEFQEYWNKIQHYLPILTRMVRHFCIMPITSVASESAFSMAGCIQRKQRSSLSATTLRYSMLLRNLEVHHINSN' A
#
# COMPACT_ATOMS: atom_id res chain seq x y z
N THR A 1 -10.59 -10.31 -10.21
CA THR A 1 -9.16 -10.57 -10.46
C THR A 1 -8.88 -11.04 -11.90
N GLU A 2 -9.63 -10.58 -12.90
CA GLU A 2 -9.44 -11.04 -14.29
C GLU A 2 -8.10 -10.60 -14.90
N PHE A 3 -7.66 -9.38 -14.61
CA PHE A 3 -6.38 -8.83 -15.08
C PHE A 3 -5.18 -9.61 -14.54
N GLN A 4 -5.13 -9.84 -13.22
CA GLN A 4 -4.01 -10.55 -12.59
C GLN A 4 -3.94 -12.01 -13.04
N GLU A 5 -5.09 -12.68 -13.18
CA GLU A 5 -5.18 -14.04 -13.69
C GLU A 5 -4.71 -14.14 -15.15
N TYR A 6 -5.08 -13.18 -16.00
CA TYR A 6 -4.62 -13.09 -17.39
C TYR A 6 -3.08 -12.97 -17.48
N TRP A 7 -2.49 -12.03 -16.75
CA TRP A 7 -1.04 -11.82 -16.77
C TRP A 7 -0.25 -12.96 -16.13
N ASN A 8 -0.84 -13.67 -15.17
CA ASN A 8 -0.26 -14.89 -14.61
C ASN A 8 -0.19 -16.02 -15.63
N LYS A 9 -1.23 -16.21 -16.45
CA LYS A 9 -1.25 -17.23 -17.52
C LYS A 9 -0.22 -16.95 -18.61
N ILE A 10 0.02 -15.67 -18.93
CA ILE A 10 0.93 -15.25 -20.00
C ILE A 10 2.40 -15.15 -19.54
N GLN A 11 2.66 -15.15 -18.23
CA GLN A 11 4.01 -15.06 -17.66
C GLN A 11 5.01 -16.05 -18.28
N HIS A 12 4.56 -17.28 -18.54
CA HIS A 12 5.42 -18.33 -19.11
C HIS A 12 5.84 -18.02 -20.55
N TYR A 13 4.96 -17.36 -21.32
CA TYR A 13 5.19 -17.02 -22.72
C TYR A 13 5.95 -15.70 -22.87
N LEU A 14 5.65 -14.69 -22.04
CA LEU A 14 6.20 -13.34 -22.14
C LEU A 14 6.70 -12.82 -20.77
N PRO A 15 7.76 -13.42 -20.20
CA PRO A 15 8.20 -13.12 -18.83
C PRO A 15 8.64 -11.66 -18.63
N ILE A 16 9.29 -11.06 -19.63
CA ILE A 16 9.76 -9.67 -19.58
C ILE A 16 8.58 -8.70 -19.61
N LEU A 17 7.62 -8.92 -20.50
CA LEU A 17 6.43 -8.08 -20.62
C LEU A 17 5.58 -8.17 -19.35
N THR A 18 5.30 -9.39 -18.86
CA THR A 18 4.55 -9.57 -17.62
C THR A 18 5.25 -8.90 -16.43
N ARG A 19 6.59 -8.92 -16.37
CA ARG A 19 7.35 -8.19 -15.35
C ARG A 19 7.17 -6.67 -15.50
N MET A 20 7.23 -6.13 -16.71
CA MET A 20 6.99 -4.71 -16.96
C MET A 20 5.58 -4.29 -16.54
N VAL A 21 4.55 -5.03 -16.97
CA VAL A 21 3.16 -4.73 -16.62
C VAL A 21 2.95 -4.79 -15.12
N ARG A 22 3.51 -5.79 -14.42
CA ARG A 22 3.47 -5.82 -12.95
C ARG A 22 4.12 -4.58 -12.35
N HIS A 23 5.31 -4.19 -12.79
CA HIS A 23 5.96 -2.99 -12.27
C HIS A 23 5.14 -1.72 -12.51
N PHE A 24 4.58 -1.54 -13.71
CA PHE A 24 3.75 -0.38 -14.03
C PHE A 24 2.43 -0.36 -13.25
N CYS A 25 1.80 -1.52 -13.04
CA CYS A 25 0.52 -1.61 -12.33
C CYS A 25 0.67 -1.63 -10.80
N ILE A 26 1.85 -1.94 -10.26
CA ILE A 26 2.15 -1.85 -8.82
C ILE A 26 2.33 -0.38 -8.40
N MET A 27 2.81 0.49 -9.30
CA MET A 27 2.90 1.91 -8.97
C MET A 27 1.49 2.52 -8.89
N PRO A 28 1.07 3.01 -7.71
CA PRO A 28 -0.20 3.71 -7.63
C PRO A 28 -0.12 4.97 -8.49
N ILE A 29 -1.07 5.13 -9.40
CA ILE A 29 -1.18 6.32 -10.29
C ILE A 29 -1.40 7.60 -9.46
N THR A 30 -1.86 7.46 -8.20
CA THR A 30 -2.20 8.58 -7.33
C THR A 30 -1.55 8.45 -5.95
N SER A 31 -1.29 9.60 -5.31
CA SER A 31 -0.83 9.70 -3.93
C SER A 31 -1.91 9.43 -2.88
N VAL A 32 -3.16 9.21 -3.30
CA VAL A 32 -4.35 9.12 -2.42
C VAL A 32 -4.19 8.07 -1.33
N ALA A 33 -3.59 6.91 -1.65
CA ALA A 33 -3.31 5.87 -0.66
C ALA A 33 -2.40 6.39 0.46
N SER A 34 -1.33 7.10 0.10
CA SER A 34 -0.42 7.72 1.08
C SER A 34 -1.08 8.88 1.83
N GLU A 35 -1.85 9.72 1.16
CA GLU A 35 -2.58 10.84 1.77
C GLU A 35 -3.57 10.38 2.84
N SER A 36 -4.28 9.27 2.61
CA SER A 36 -5.19 8.70 3.61
C SER A 36 -4.45 8.27 4.89
N ALA A 37 -3.28 7.62 4.73
CA ALA A 37 -2.42 7.22 5.84
C ALA A 37 -1.86 8.44 6.60
N PHE A 38 -1.43 9.48 5.88
CA PHE A 38 -0.94 10.72 6.49
C PHE A 38 -2.04 11.52 7.19
N SER A 39 -3.26 11.54 6.63
CA SER A 39 -4.41 12.22 7.24
C SER A 39 -4.77 11.63 8.60
N MET A 40 -4.84 10.30 8.71
CA MET A 40 -5.09 9.62 9.98
C MET A 40 -3.99 9.88 11.01
N ALA A 41 -2.73 9.86 10.59
CA ALA A 41 -1.66 10.17 11.50
C ALA A 41 -1.63 11.64 11.92
N GLY A 42 -2.01 12.55 11.03
CA GLY A 42 -2.22 13.96 11.36
C GLY A 42 -3.34 14.13 12.40
N CYS A 43 -4.39 13.32 12.32
CA CYS A 43 -5.44 13.26 13.34
C CYS A 43 -4.90 12.78 14.70
N ILE A 44 -4.09 11.72 14.71
CA ILE A 44 -3.43 11.20 15.93
C ILE A 44 -2.51 12.27 16.53
N GLN A 45 -1.68 12.92 15.71
CA GLN A 45 -0.73 13.95 16.14
C GLN A 45 -1.40 15.22 16.66
N ARG A 46 -2.51 15.67 16.04
CA ARG A 46 -3.22 16.90 16.44
C ARG A 46 -4.07 16.73 17.70
N LYS A 47 -4.40 15.49 18.09
CA LYS A 47 -5.18 15.22 19.29
C LYS A 47 -4.32 15.59 20.50
N GLN A 48 -4.70 16.64 21.23
CA GLN A 48 -3.92 17.26 22.32
C GLN A 48 -3.45 16.32 23.46
N ARG A 49 -3.94 15.07 23.50
CA ARG A 49 -3.52 14.05 24.48
C ARG A 49 -2.66 12.92 23.92
N SER A 50 -2.35 12.93 22.62
CA SER A 50 -1.46 11.95 22.01
C SER A 50 -0.01 12.35 22.25
N SER A 51 0.59 11.90 23.35
CA SER A 51 2.05 12.05 23.58
C SER A 51 2.86 11.04 22.75
N LEU A 52 2.50 10.87 21.47
CA LEU A 52 3.17 9.93 20.59
C LEU A 52 4.37 10.62 19.96
N SER A 53 5.57 10.07 20.16
CA SER A 53 6.76 10.53 19.47
C SER A 53 6.59 10.38 17.95
N ALA A 54 7.25 11.22 17.16
CA ALA A 54 7.22 11.12 15.69
C ALA A 54 7.66 9.72 15.20
N THR A 55 8.61 9.11 15.90
CA THR A 55 9.10 7.75 15.64
C THR A 55 8.00 6.70 15.85
N THR A 56 7.30 6.77 16.98
CA THR A 56 6.18 5.86 17.31
C THR A 56 5.03 6.03 16.32
N LEU A 57 4.73 7.26 15.91
CA LEU A 57 3.70 7.54 14.91
C LEU A 57 4.03 6.88 13.56
N ARG A 58 5.27 7.02 13.09
CA ARG A 58 5.73 6.39 11.85
C ARG A 58 5.63 4.86 11.88
N TYR A 59 6.05 4.23 12.98
CA TYR A 59 5.90 2.78 13.12
C TYR A 59 4.44 2.35 13.15
N SER A 60 3.56 3.11 13.81
CA SER A 60 2.12 2.81 13.82
C SER A 60 1.47 2.91 12.44
N MET A 61 1.87 3.89 11.61
CA MET A 61 1.43 3.98 10.22
C MET A 61 1.87 2.75 9.40
N LEU A 62 3.13 2.32 9.57
CA LEU A 62 3.68 1.18 8.83
C LEU A 62 2.97 -0.12 9.20
N LEU A 63 2.83 -0.40 10.50
CA LEU A 63 2.14 -1.59 10.99
C LEU A 63 0.69 -1.64 10.49
N ARG A 64 -0.02 -0.51 10.56
CA ARG A 64 -1.40 -0.42 10.08
C ARG A 64 -1.53 -0.69 8.58
N ASN A 65 -0.63 -0.13 7.75
CA ASN A 65 -0.64 -0.40 6.31
C ASN A 65 -0.38 -1.88 6.03
N LEU A 66 0.55 -2.52 6.75
CA LEU A 66 0.84 -3.94 6.61
C LEU A 66 -0.34 -4.83 7.00
N GLU A 67 -1.04 -4.52 8.10
CA GLU A 67 -2.24 -5.24 8.53
C GLU A 67 -3.39 -5.13 7.52
N VAL A 68 -3.60 -3.94 6.95
CA VAL A 68 -4.61 -3.72 5.90
C VAL A 68 -4.31 -4.55 4.65
N HIS A 69 -3.03 -4.70 4.27
CA HIS A 69 -2.65 -5.59 3.17
C HIS A 69 -2.89 -7.08 3.49
N HIS A 70 -2.74 -7.50 4.75
CA HIS A 70 -2.99 -8.89 5.16
C HIS A 70 -4.48 -9.24 5.18
N ILE A 71 -5.35 -8.34 5.63
CA ILE A 71 -6.81 -8.54 5.67
C ILE A 71 -7.41 -8.60 4.26
N ASN A 72 -6.89 -7.79 3.34
CA ASN A 72 -7.38 -7.73 1.94
C ASN A 72 -6.80 -8.83 1.03
N SER A 73 -5.95 -9.72 1.56
CA SER A 73 -5.29 -10.78 0.81
C SER A 73 -5.83 -12.19 1.14
N ASN A 74 -6.88 -12.27 1.96
CA ASN A 74 -7.72 -13.45 2.21
C ASN A 74 -9.09 -13.27 1.54
#